data_AF-A0A349KZS4-F1
#
_entry.id   AF-A0A349KZS4-F1
#
_cell.length_a   1.000
_cell.length_b   1.000
_cell.length_c   1.000
_cell.angle_alpha   90.00
_cell.angle_beta   90.00
_cell.angle_gamma   90.00
#
_symmetry.space_group_name_H-M   'P 1'
#
loop_
_entity.id
_entity.type
_entity.pdbx_description
1 polymer ?
#
loop_
_entity_poly.entity_id
_entity_poly.type
_entity_poly.pdbx_seq_one_letter_code
_entity_poly.pdbx_strand_id
1 'polypeptide(L)' 'TGAPETMEIVAGKCRVRLAGADAWTEYEGGQQFEVGANTHFDIETLETLDYVCHFG' A
#
# COMPACT_ATOMS: atom_id res chain seq x y z
N THR A 1 -10.43 -1.06 4.27
CA THR A 1 -11.88 -1.35 4.24
C THR A 1 -12.29 -2.10 5.50
N GLY A 2 -13.43 -2.80 5.55
CA GLY A 2 -13.82 -3.63 6.71
C GLY A 2 -13.00 -4.92 6.86
N ALA A 3 -12.40 -5.40 5.78
CA ALA A 3 -11.52 -6.56 5.72
C ALA A 3 -10.04 -6.13 5.73
N PRO A 4 -9.12 -7.01 6.19
CA PRO A 4 -7.70 -6.81 5.95
C PRO A 4 -7.39 -6.93 4.45
N GLU A 5 -6.41 -6.17 3.99
CA GLU A 5 -5.97 -6.14 2.60
C GLU A 5 -4.45 -6.33 2.53
N THR A 6 -4.00 -7.10 1.55
CA THR A 6 -2.58 -7.12 1.14
C THR A 6 -2.46 -6.38 -0.18
N MET A 7 -1.64 -5.34 -0.19
CA MET A 7 -1.37 -4.52 -1.36
C MET A 7 -0.04 -4.97 -1.97
N GLU A 8 -0.09 -5.50 -3.19
CA GLU A 8 1.08 -5.93 -3.96
C GLU A 8 1.36 -4.91 -5.06
N ILE A 9 2.56 -4.34 -5.08
CA ILE A 9 3.01 -3.45 -6.15
C ILE A 9 3.58 -4.30 -7.28
N VAL A 10 2.93 -4.28 -8.44
CA VAL A 10 3.36 -5.05 -9.62
C VAL A 10 4.41 -4.29 -10.42
N ALA A 11 4.22 -2.98 -10.59
CA ALA A 11 5.17 -2.11 -11.29
C ALA A 11 5.06 -0.66 -10.79
N GLY A 12 6.14 0.10 -11.02
CA GLY A 12 6.24 1.50 -10.60
C GLY A 12 6.80 1.66 -9.19
N LYS A 13 6.64 2.88 -8.68
CA LYS A 13 7.15 3.29 -7.37
C LYS A 13 6.16 4.19 -6.64
N CYS A 14 5.95 3.94 -5.36
CA CYS A 14 5.13 4.77 -4.48
C CYS A 14 5.73 4.89 -3.09
N ARG A 15 5.18 5.82 -2.31
CA ARG A 15 5.34 5.83 -0.85
C ARG A 15 3.99 5.68 -0.19
N VAL A 16 3.96 4.94 0.91
CA VAL A 16 2.75 4.64 1.69
C VAL A 16 2.96 5.07 3.13
N ARG A 17 1.91 5.64 3.72
CA ARG A 17 1.83 5.92 5.16
C ARG A 17 0.60 5.24 5.72
N LEU A 18 0.82 4.26 6.60
CA LEU A 18 -0.27 3.54 7.25
C LEU A 18 -0.91 4.42 8.34
N ALA A 19 -2.17 4.16 8.66
CA ALA A 19 -2.86 4.86 9.74
C ALA A 19 -2.06 4.78 11.05
N GLY A 20 -1.82 5.94 11.67
CA GLY A 20 -1.04 6.04 12.91
C GLY A 20 0.47 6.01 12.74
N ALA A 21 0.99 5.82 11.52
CA ALA A 21 2.41 6.01 11.22
C ALA A 21 2.68 7.46 10.83
N ASP A 22 3.75 8.05 11.37
CA ASP A 22 4.22 9.38 10.95
C ASP A 22 5.10 9.31 9.69
N ALA A 23 5.79 8.18 9.51
CA ALA A 23 6.75 7.98 8.46
C ALA A 23 6.13 7.40 7.19
N TRP A 24 6.62 7.88 6.05
CA TRP A 24 6.38 7.28 4.75
C TRP A 24 7.35 6.13 4.51
N THR A 25 6.87 5.04 3.92
CA THR A 25 7.68 3.90 3.49
C THR A 25 7.59 3.77 1.98
N GLU A 26 8.73 3.65 1.29
CA GLU A 26 8.77 3.47 -0.16
C GLU A 26 8.55 2.00 -0.54
N TYR A 27 7.81 1.80 -1.62
CA TYR A 27 7.57 0.49 -2.24
C TYR A 27 7.76 0.58 -3.75
N GLU A 28 8.30 -0.49 -4.33
CA GLU A 28 8.52 -0.67 -5.77
C GLU A 28 8.02 -2.04 -6.24
N GLY A 29 8.05 -2.27 -7.56
CA GLY A 29 7.59 -3.51 -8.19
C GLY A 29 8.16 -4.78 -7.53
N GLY A 30 7.28 -5.72 -7.22
CA GLY A 30 7.57 -6.97 -6.53
C GLY A 30 7.47 -6.90 -5.00
N GLN A 31 7.19 -5.74 -4.42
CA GLN A 31 7.01 -5.57 -2.97
C GLN A 31 5.54 -5.50 -2.57
N GLN A 32 5.27 -5.76 -1.28
CA GLN A 32 3.92 -5.73 -0.73
C GLN A 32 3.86 -5.08 0.66
N PHE A 33 2.68 -4.62 1.05
CA PHE A 33 2.38 -4.16 2.41
C PHE A 33 0.99 -4.59 2.86
N GLU A 34 0.79 -4.66 4.17
CA GLU A 34 -0.47 -5.07 4.79
C GLU A 34 -1.24 -3.86 5.32
N VAL A 35 -2.56 -3.91 5.13
CA VAL A 35 -3.52 -2.92 5.60
C VAL A 35 -4.52 -3.66 6.48
N GLY A 36 -4.54 -3.34 7.77
CA GLY A 36 -5.46 -3.97 8.72
C GLY A 36 -6.94 -3.70 8.44
N ALA A 37 -7.82 -4.53 9.02
CA ALA A 37 -9.26 -4.31 8.97
C ALA A 37 -9.66 -2.99 9.64
N ASN A 38 -10.65 -2.29 9.05
CA ASN A 38 -11.15 -0.99 9.50
C ASN A 38 -10.07 0.09 9.64
N THR A 39 -8.98 -0.04 8.88
CA THR A 39 -7.93 0.98 8.80
C THR A 39 -7.89 1.65 7.42
N HIS A 40 -6.98 2.61 7.28
CA HIS A 40 -6.69 3.33 6.05
C HIS A 40 -5.18 3.48 5.86
N PHE A 41 -4.80 3.93 4.67
CA PHE A 41 -3.44 4.33 4.33
C PHE A 41 -3.49 5.51 3.36
N ASP A 42 -2.46 6.35 3.40
CA ASP A 42 -2.18 7.32 2.35
C ASP A 42 -1.19 6.71 1.37
N ILE A 43 -1.36 7.01 0.08
CA ILE A 43 -0.42 6.60 -0.97
C ILE A 43 -0.10 7.78 -1.86
N GLU A 44 1.18 7.95 -2.19
CA GLU A 44 1.66 8.88 -3.19
C GLU A 44 2.45 8.13 -4.26
N THR A 45 2.00 8.25 -5.50
CA THR A 45 2.64 7.66 -6.67
C THR A 45 3.81 8.53 -7.09
N LEU A 46 5.02 7.97 -7.07
CA LEU A 46 6.24 8.65 -7.56
C LEU A 46 6.44 8.38 -9.06
N GLU A 47 5.90 7.27 -9.54
CA GLU A 47 5.83 6.86 -10.95
C GLU A 47 4.43 6.31 -11.25
N THR A 48 4.14 5.98 -12.53
CA THR A 48 2.94 5.19 -12.87
C THR A 48 2.96 3.89 -12.06
N LEU A 49 1.89 3.63 -11.31
CA LEU A 49 1.81 2.54 -10.35
C LEU A 49 0.76 1.52 -10.75
N ASP A 50 1.19 0.27 -10.87
CA ASP A 50 0.32 -0.90 -11.05
C ASP A 50 0.34 -1.73 -9.76
N TYR A 51 -0.83 -2.06 -9.23
CA TYR A 51 -0.96 -2.84 -8.00
C TYR A 51 -2.11 -3.85 -8.07
N VAL A 52 -2.03 -4.88 -7.21
CA VAL A 52 -3.12 -5.82 -6.92
C VAL A 52 -3.50 -5.68 -5.45
N CYS A 53 -4.81 -5.60 -5.18
CA CYS A 53 -5.36 -5.63 -3.84
C CYS A 53 -5.98 -7.00 -3.58
N HIS A 54 -5.45 -7.72 -2.59
CA HIS A 54 -5.96 -9.01 -2.14
C HIS A 54 -6.85 -8.78 -0.91
N PHE A 55 -8.14 -9.14 -1.01
CA PHE A 55 -9.08 -9.06 0.11
C PHE A 55 -9.12 -10.38 0.90
N GLY A 56 -9.13 -10.29 2.23
CA GLY A 56 -9.26 -11.42 3.16
C GLY A 56 -10.56 -11.44 3.97
#